data_AF-A0A6J4FHJ6-F1
#
_entry.id   AF-A0A6J4FHJ6-F1
#
_cell.length_a   1.000
_cell.length_b   1.000
_cell.length_c   1.000
_cell.angle_alpha   90.00
_cell.angle_beta   90.00
_cell.angle_gamma   90.00
#
_symmetry.space_group_name_H-M   'P 1'
#
loop_
_entity.id
_entity.type
_entity.pdbx_description
1 polymer ?
#
loop_
_entity_poly.entity_id
_entity_poly.type
_entity_poly.pdbx_seq_one_letter_code
_entity_poly.pdbx_strand_id
1 'polypeptide(L)'
;MELKDLSTDQRKALAVFAVQMMVADHSAAAAESQRIDWLEQELGVTGAIAAADYFIEPPLSLFPDRAARLLLLGELYVVALADGRRHPNENDVLKRLAASFGFGAPVLADLLAWAESPAASRPPVETAVKG
;
A
#
# COMPACT_ATOMS: atom_id res chain seq x y z
N MET A 1 5.90 -3.33 -13.94
CA MET A 1 5.42 -4.32 -12.95
C MET A 1 4.03 -3.93 -12.45
N GLU A 2 3.18 -4.91 -12.18
CA GLU A 2 1.78 -4.78 -11.73
C GLU A 2 1.53 -5.56 -10.43
N LEU A 3 0.40 -5.33 -9.75
CA LEU A 3 0.05 -6.01 -8.49
C LEU A 3 0.14 -7.54 -8.55
N LYS A 4 -0.25 -8.12 -9.70
CA LYS A 4 -0.17 -9.57 -9.95
C LYS A 4 1.25 -10.12 -10.03
N ASP A 5 2.24 -9.26 -10.25
CA ASP A 5 3.66 -9.64 -10.36
C ASP A 5 4.31 -9.75 -8.96
N LEU A 6 3.66 -9.24 -7.91
CA LEU A 6 4.13 -9.40 -6.54
C LEU A 6 4.06 -10.88 -6.11
N SER A 7 5.03 -11.34 -5.33
CA SER A 7 4.96 -12.65 -4.68
C SER A 7 3.86 -12.69 -3.62
N THR A 8 3.46 -13.89 -3.19
CA THR A 8 2.48 -14.03 -2.10
C THR A 8 2.93 -13.31 -0.82
N ASP A 9 4.22 -13.38 -0.47
CA ASP A 9 4.75 -12.70 0.73
C ASP A 9 4.75 -11.18 0.58
N GLN A 10 5.01 -10.66 -0.63
CA GLN A 10 4.90 -9.24 -0.92
C GLN A 10 3.44 -8.76 -0.84
N ARG A 11 2.48 -9.53 -1.34
CA ARG A 11 1.05 -9.22 -1.24
C ARG A 11 0.57 -9.27 0.21
N LYS A 12 1.06 -10.23 1.01
CA LYS A 12 0.81 -10.26 2.47
C LYS A 12 1.37 -9.03 3.17
N ALA A 13 2.62 -8.68 2.89
CA ALA A 13 3.24 -7.49 3.46
C ALA A 13 2.46 -6.21 3.09
N LEU A 14 2.00 -6.11 1.84
CA LEU A 14 1.17 -5.00 1.39
C LEU A 14 -0.15 -4.92 2.16
N ALA A 15 -0.83 -6.06 2.35
CA ALA A 15 -2.05 -6.12 3.15
C ALA A 15 -1.78 -5.63 4.59
N VAL A 16 -0.68 -6.08 5.21
CA VAL A 16 -0.31 -5.65 6.57
C VAL A 16 -0.04 -4.14 6.63
N PHE A 17 0.76 -3.58 5.70
CA PHE A 17 1.00 -2.13 5.67
C PHE A 17 -0.27 -1.31 5.47
N ALA A 18 -1.17 -1.78 4.61
CA ALA A 18 -2.45 -1.14 4.37
C ALA A 18 -3.34 -1.16 5.61
N VAL A 19 -3.41 -2.28 6.35
CA VAL A 19 -4.14 -2.34 7.62
C VAL A 19 -3.53 -1.42 8.65
N GLN A 20 -2.20 -1.42 8.81
CA GLN A 20 -1.50 -0.51 9.73
C GLN A 20 -1.78 0.97 9.42
N MET A 21 -1.97 1.30 8.14
CA MET A 21 -2.35 2.64 7.70
C MET A 21 -3.81 2.98 8.06
N MET A 22 -4.75 2.03 7.90
CA MET A 22 -6.17 2.22 8.23
C MET A 22 -6.42 2.33 9.74
N VAL A 23 -5.76 1.50 10.54
CA VAL A 23 -5.98 1.42 12.00
C VAL A 23 -5.21 2.48 12.80
N ALA A 24 -4.42 3.32 12.12
CA ALA A 24 -3.57 4.35 12.75
C ALA A 24 -4.36 5.39 13.55
N ASP A 25 -5.68 5.52 13.34
CA ASP A 25 -6.56 6.47 14.04
C ASP A 25 -7.45 5.82 15.12
N HIS A 26 -7.24 4.53 15.44
CA HIS A 26 -7.92 3.78 16.52
C HIS A 26 -9.47 3.84 16.52
N SER A 27 -10.10 4.11 15.37
CA SER A 27 -11.54 4.29 15.25
C SER A 27 -12.15 3.49 14.08
N ALA A 28 -12.46 2.20 14.30
CA ALA A 28 -13.82 1.61 14.18
C ALA A 28 -13.82 0.10 13.83
N ALA A 29 -14.17 -0.72 14.83
CA ALA A 29 -14.08 -2.18 14.90
C ALA A 29 -15.04 -3.02 14.01
N ALA A 30 -15.64 -2.47 12.95
CA ALA A 30 -16.53 -3.25 12.06
C ALA A 30 -16.41 -2.87 10.57
N ALA A 31 -16.23 -1.57 10.28
CA ALA A 31 -15.91 -1.12 8.92
C ALA A 31 -14.49 -1.52 8.51
N GLU A 32 -13.58 -1.68 9.49
CA GLU A 32 -12.23 -2.21 9.26
C GLU A 32 -12.25 -3.67 8.80
N SER A 33 -13.04 -4.56 9.44
CA SER A 33 -13.06 -5.98 9.04
C SER A 33 -13.52 -6.19 7.60
N GLN A 34 -14.57 -5.50 7.14
CA GLN A 34 -15.00 -5.60 5.74
C GLN A 34 -13.97 -5.05 4.76
N ARG A 35 -13.24 -3.98 5.13
CA ARG A 35 -12.16 -3.43 4.32
C ARG A 35 -10.95 -4.36 4.26
N ILE A 36 -10.63 -5.02 5.37
CA ILE A 36 -9.57 -6.03 5.45
C ILE A 36 -9.92 -7.22 4.57
N ASP A 37 -11.14 -7.77 4.69
CA ASP A 37 -11.60 -8.92 3.90
C ASP A 37 -11.57 -8.60 2.40
N TRP A 38 -12.07 -7.41 2.02
CA TRP A 38 -12.01 -6.93 0.64
C TRP A 38 -10.57 -6.81 0.15
N LEU A 39 -9.68 -6.21 0.95
CA LEU A 39 -8.28 -6.04 0.59
C LEU A 39 -7.56 -7.38 0.45
N GLU A 40 -7.76 -8.32 1.37
CA GLU A 40 -7.19 -9.66 1.27
C GLU A 40 -7.68 -10.38 0.01
N GLN A 41 -8.95 -10.20 -0.38
CA GLN A 41 -9.52 -10.75 -1.59
C GLN A 41 -8.89 -10.16 -2.85
N GLU A 42 -8.77 -8.83 -2.95
CA GLU A 42 -8.10 -8.15 -4.07
C GLU A 42 -6.64 -8.59 -4.22
N LEU A 43 -5.98 -8.89 -3.11
CA LEU A 43 -4.59 -9.34 -3.06
C LEU A 43 -4.42 -10.86 -3.19
N GLY A 44 -5.51 -11.63 -3.21
CA GLY A 44 -5.48 -13.09 -3.24
C GLY A 44 -4.74 -13.70 -2.05
N VAL A 45 -4.88 -13.10 -0.87
CA VAL A 45 -4.27 -13.55 0.40
C VAL A 45 -5.31 -13.83 1.50
N THR A 46 -6.57 -14.03 1.11
CA THR A 46 -7.69 -14.31 2.04
C THR A 46 -7.35 -15.42 3.03
N GLY A 47 -7.43 -15.09 4.33
CA GLY A 47 -7.16 -16.02 5.43
C GLY A 47 -5.70 -16.47 5.55
N ALA A 48 -4.77 -15.79 4.86
CA ALA A 48 -3.36 -16.16 4.84
C ALA A 48 -2.48 -15.35 5.81
N ILE A 49 -3.08 -14.42 6.55
CA ILE A 49 -2.46 -13.55 7.55
C ILE A 49 -3.20 -13.77 8.88
N ALA A 50 -2.49 -14.11 9.95
CA ALA A 50 -3.14 -14.23 11.25
C ALA A 50 -3.49 -12.84 11.79
N ALA A 51 -4.58 -12.73 12.57
CA ALA A 51 -5.02 -11.45 13.13
C ALA A 51 -3.90 -10.71 13.92
N ALA A 52 -3.03 -11.46 14.60
CA ALA A 52 -1.89 -10.90 15.33
C ALA A 52 -0.78 -10.36 14.41
N ASP A 53 -0.61 -10.92 13.22
CA ASP A 53 0.47 -10.56 12.28
C ASP A 53 0.23 -9.20 11.64
N TYR A 54 -1.02 -8.72 11.60
CA TYR A 54 -1.35 -7.37 11.15
C TYR A 54 -0.68 -6.26 11.96
N PHE A 55 -0.31 -6.55 13.20
CA PHE A 55 0.37 -5.62 14.09
C PHE A 55 1.90 -5.77 14.07
N ILE A 56 2.43 -6.65 13.23
CA ILE A 56 3.86 -6.90 13.08
C ILE A 56 4.31 -6.28 11.75
N GLU A 57 5.21 -5.30 11.80
CA GLU A 57 5.71 -4.63 10.59
C GLU A 57 6.48 -5.63 9.69
N PRO A 58 6.07 -5.80 8.41
CA PRO A 58 6.75 -6.70 7.49
C PRO A 58 8.18 -6.23 7.18
N PRO A 59 9.12 -7.15 6.93
CA PRO A 59 10.47 -6.78 6.58
C PRO A 59 10.52 -6.10 5.20
N LEU A 60 11.10 -4.89 5.15
CA LEU A 60 11.24 -4.12 3.91
C LEU A 60 12.10 -4.82 2.84
N SER A 61 12.93 -5.79 3.24
CA SER A 61 13.71 -6.63 2.31
C SER A 61 12.85 -7.48 1.38
N LEU A 62 11.54 -7.63 1.65
CA LEU A 62 10.60 -8.26 0.72
C LEU A 62 10.43 -7.45 -0.58
N PHE A 63 10.82 -6.17 -0.60
CA PHE A 63 10.75 -5.29 -1.77
C PHE A 63 12.17 -4.93 -2.21
N PRO A 64 12.88 -5.86 -2.87
CA PRO A 64 14.33 -5.76 -3.06
C PRO A 64 14.73 -4.66 -4.04
N ASP A 65 13.91 -4.39 -5.05
CA ASP A 65 14.22 -3.45 -6.12
C ASP A 65 13.30 -2.22 -6.13
N ARG A 66 13.69 -1.23 -6.95
CA ARG A 66 12.96 0.05 -7.07
C ARG A 66 11.52 -0.17 -7.54
N ALA A 67 11.29 -1.11 -8.46
CA ALA A 67 9.96 -1.39 -8.99
C ALA A 67 9.04 -1.87 -7.86
N ALA A 68 9.47 -2.90 -7.12
CA ALA A 68 8.76 -3.49 -5.98
C ALA A 68 8.34 -2.43 -4.97
N ARG A 69 9.27 -1.52 -4.62
CA ARG A 69 9.04 -0.46 -3.63
C ARG A 69 8.07 0.60 -4.14
N LEU A 70 8.18 1.00 -5.41
CA LEU A 70 7.24 1.95 -6.00
C LEU A 70 5.84 1.37 -6.10
N LEU A 71 5.71 0.10 -6.50
CA LEU A 71 4.42 -0.56 -6.56
C LEU A 71 3.80 -0.66 -5.17
N LEU A 72 4.56 -1.06 -4.15
CA LEU A 72 4.07 -1.06 -2.76
C LEU A 72 3.51 0.31 -2.36
N LEU A 73 4.28 1.38 -2.54
CA LEU A 73 3.83 2.72 -2.16
C LEU A 73 2.64 3.20 -2.99
N GLY A 74 2.64 2.92 -4.30
CA GLY A 74 1.56 3.31 -5.20
C GLY A 74 0.25 2.63 -4.82
N GLU A 75 0.29 1.33 -4.54
CA GLU A 75 -0.91 0.59 -4.11
C GLU A 75 -1.37 1.02 -2.72
N LEU A 76 -0.46 1.35 -1.79
CA LEU A 76 -0.84 1.96 -0.51
C LEU A 76 -1.54 3.32 -0.71
N TYR A 77 -1.13 4.14 -1.69
CA TYR A 77 -1.89 5.34 -2.04
C TYR A 77 -3.28 5.02 -2.59
N VAL A 78 -3.43 3.99 -3.41
CA VAL A 78 -4.75 3.56 -3.92
C VAL A 78 -5.67 3.17 -2.77
N VAL A 79 -5.14 2.42 -1.79
CA VAL A 79 -5.87 2.03 -0.58
C VAL A 79 -6.26 3.25 0.25
N ALA A 80 -5.34 4.19 0.47
CA ALA A 80 -5.63 5.42 1.22
C ALA A 80 -6.72 6.27 0.54
N LEU A 81 -6.76 6.28 -0.79
CA LEU A 81 -7.76 7.04 -1.56
C LEU A 81 -9.11 6.32 -1.69
N ALA A 82 -9.23 5.06 -1.27
CA ALA A 82 -10.42 4.23 -1.50
C ALA A 82 -11.67 4.75 -0.78
N ASP A 83 -11.52 5.47 0.34
CA ASP A 83 -12.64 6.08 1.06
C ASP A 83 -12.96 7.53 0.64
N GLY A 84 -12.23 8.04 -0.37
CA GLY A 84 -12.41 9.38 -0.93
C GLY A 84 -11.94 10.51 -0.02
N ARG A 85 -11.29 10.22 1.11
CA ARG A 85 -10.72 11.20 2.04
C ARG A 85 -9.24 10.93 2.23
N ARG A 86 -8.47 11.99 2.44
CA ARG A 86 -7.06 11.86 2.84
C ARG A 86 -6.99 12.08 4.33
N HIS A 87 -6.61 11.07 5.10
CA HIS A 87 -6.40 11.27 6.53
C HIS A 87 -4.94 11.71 6.77
N PRO A 88 -4.69 12.72 7.63
CA PRO A 88 -3.32 13.18 7.92
C PRO A 88 -2.38 12.05 8.39
N ASN A 89 -2.92 11.05 9.09
CA ASN A 89 -2.16 9.94 9.68
C ASN A 89 -1.76 8.88 8.65
N GLU A 90 -2.54 8.67 7.58
CA GLU A 90 -2.21 7.73 6.49
C GLU A 90 -0.94 8.17 5.73
N ASN A 91 -0.73 9.48 5.65
CA ASN A 91 0.47 10.04 5.07
C ASN A 91 1.74 9.70 5.85
N ASP A 92 1.66 9.39 7.14
CA ASP A 92 2.86 9.16 7.95
C ASP A 92 3.47 7.78 7.70
N VAL A 93 2.64 6.74 7.52
CA VAL A 93 3.11 5.42 7.08
C VAL A 93 3.76 5.51 5.69
N LEU A 94 3.08 6.17 4.74
CA LEU A 94 3.60 6.37 3.38
C LEU A 94 4.93 7.15 3.36
N LYS A 95 5.02 8.26 4.11
CA LYS A 95 6.27 9.03 4.23
C LYS A 95 7.39 8.22 4.87
N ARG A 96 7.10 7.46 5.93
CA ARG A 96 8.08 6.60 6.61
C ARG A 96 8.62 5.53 5.67
N LEU A 97 7.74 4.85 4.94
CA LEU A 97 8.12 3.82 3.97
C LEU A 97 8.94 4.42 2.82
N ALA A 98 8.48 5.54 2.26
CA ALA A 98 9.23 6.23 1.21
C ALA A 98 10.63 6.66 1.66
N ALA A 99 10.75 7.24 2.86
CA ALA A 99 12.05 7.58 3.43
C ALA A 99 12.94 6.34 3.62
N SER A 100 12.37 5.23 4.09
CA SER A 100 13.10 3.95 4.26
C SER A 100 13.58 3.37 2.94
N PHE A 101 12.88 3.65 1.85
CA PHE A 101 13.28 3.26 0.49
C PHE A 101 14.19 4.28 -0.21
N GLY A 102 14.47 5.43 0.41
CA GLY A 102 15.27 6.50 -0.17
C GLY A 102 14.51 7.37 -1.19
N PHE A 103 13.17 7.35 -1.17
CA PHE A 103 12.34 8.17 -2.04
C PHE A 103 11.98 9.50 -1.41
N GLY A 104 12.17 10.58 -2.16
CA GLY A 104 11.83 11.94 -1.75
C GLY A 104 10.42 12.38 -2.15
N ALA A 105 10.09 13.63 -1.82
CA ALA A 105 8.80 14.24 -2.14
C ALA A 105 8.40 14.20 -3.64
N PRO A 106 9.31 14.34 -4.62
CA PRO A 106 8.93 14.24 -6.03
C PRO A 106 8.35 12.87 -6.40
N VAL A 107 8.97 11.79 -5.92
CA VAL A 107 8.51 10.42 -6.15
C VAL A 107 7.14 10.20 -5.52
N LEU A 108 6.92 10.69 -4.29
CA LEU A 108 5.63 10.62 -3.62
C LEU A 108 4.53 11.38 -4.38
N ALA A 109 4.86 12.54 -4.96
CA ALA A 109 3.92 13.32 -5.76
C ALA A 109 3.52 12.58 -7.05
N ASP A 110 4.48 11.97 -7.74
CA ASP A 110 4.19 11.16 -8.94
C ASP A 110 3.35 9.92 -8.60
N LEU A 111 3.64 9.24 -7.48
CA LEU A 111 2.88 8.08 -7.01
C LEU A 111 1.44 8.45 -6.67
N LEU A 112 1.24 9.61 -6.03
CA LEU A 112 -0.09 10.12 -5.73
C LEU A 112 -0.87 10.41 -7.02
N ALA A 113 -0.27 11.10 -7.99
CA ALA A 113 -0.90 11.37 -9.28
C ALA A 113 -1.24 10.07 -10.04
N TRP A 114 -0.35 9.07 -9.95
CA TRP A 114 -0.58 7.74 -10.50
C TRP A 114 -1.78 7.04 -9.83
N ALA A 115 -1.87 7.09 -8.50
CA ALA A 115 -2.96 6.47 -7.75
C ALA A 115 -4.32 7.16 -7.99
N GLU A 116 -4.33 8.48 -8.19
CA GLU A 116 -5.54 9.24 -8.54
C GLU A 116 -6.06 8.95 -9.96
N SER A 117 -5.18 8.44 -10.83
CA SER A 117 -5.59 8.07 -12.19
C SER A 117 -6.56 6.87 -12.16
N PRO A 118 -7.60 6.84 -13.02
CA PRO A 118 -8.50 5.70 -13.11
C PRO A 118 -7.74 4.39 -13.36
N ALA A 119 -8.11 3.32 -12.65
CA ALA A 119 -7.40 2.04 -12.71
C ALA A 119 -7.21 1.53 -14.16
N ALA A 120 -8.22 1.70 -15.02
CA ALA A 120 -8.18 1.30 -16.44
C ALA A 120 -7.18 2.09 -17.30
N SER A 121 -6.71 3.26 -16.84
CA SER A 121 -5.78 4.12 -17.56
C SER A 121 -4.41 4.26 -16.88
N ARG A 122 -4.17 3.55 -15.76
CA ARG A 122 -2.89 3.62 -15.07
C ARG A 122 -1.79 2.99 -15.93
N PRO A 123 -0.73 3.72 -16.30
CA PRO A 123 0.44 3.10 -16.88
C PRO A 123 1.17 2.27 -15.81
N PRO A 124 2.15 1.43 -16.18
CA PRO A 124 3.05 0.82 -15.20
C PRO A 124 3.67 1.88 -14.28
N VAL A 125 3.73 1.61 -12.96
CA VAL A 125 4.15 2.61 -11.95
C VAL A 125 5.55 3.18 -12.24
N GLU A 126 6.46 2.36 -12.77
CA GLU A 126 7.81 2.76 -13.14
C GLU A 126 7.85 3.77 -14.29
N THR A 127 6.84 3.74 -15.17
CA THR A 127 6.70 4.69 -16.28
C THR A 127 6.13 6.03 -15.81
N ALA A 128 5.28 5.99 -14.78
CA ALA A 128 4.65 7.18 -14.21
C ALA A 128 5.57 7.98 -13.29
N VAL A 129 6.46 7.30 -12.57
CA VAL A 129 7.28 7.89 -11.51
C VAL A 129 8.70 8.17 -12.00
N LYS A 130 9.01 9.45 -12.19
CA LYS A 130 10.33 9.92 -12.64
C LYS A 130 11.17 10.29 -11.42
N GLY A 131 12.07 9.39 -11.03
CA GLY A 131 12.95 9.58 -9.86
C GLY A 131 14.13 8.63 -9.85
#